data_AF-A0A8T1BCC9-F1
#
_entry.id   AF-A0A8T1BCC9-F1
#
_cell.length_a   1.000
_cell.length_b   1.000
_cell.length_c   1.000
_cell.angle_alpha   90.00
_cell.angle_beta   90.00
_cell.angle_gamma   90.00
#
_symmetry.space_group_name_H-M   'P 1'
#
loop_
_entity.id
_entity.type
_entity.pdbx_description
1 polymer ?
#
loop_
_entity_poly.entity_id
_entity_poly.type
_entity_poly.pdbx_seq_one_letter_code
_entity_poly.pdbx_strand_id
1 'polypeptide(L)'
;MAPAWTTLLALTAAVASSMTQAQDPSTFGTLLSCDDARCLWADRDGIPVSSDTMVTQFLQEEGMDAGPSEFRRRMETHVDYLEQMHQHAAGRDWAFSYAMGVNSRHLYHDGSRMLSPADFVQQELQAARRQQQRRLTEQRRLANAALSLRETLDWCSTDNPQNQSICTGVKSQNQCGSCWAFAAADAIETAVVVNAGTTPRSLSPQQFLECSSREMTATFDYCWADGGVDGSSWLLTKMIWGSRNNACNGGMTHAAFADA
;
A
#
# COMPACT_ATOMS: atom_id res chain seq x y z
N MET A 1 50.70 49.31 -22.07
CA MET A 1 49.36 49.51 -22.67
C MET A 1 48.57 48.25 -22.41
N ALA A 2 47.67 48.28 -21.41
CA ALA A 2 46.84 47.14 -21.02
C ALA A 2 45.56 47.12 -21.87
N PRO A 3 45.08 45.94 -22.34
CA PRO A 3 43.73 45.84 -22.87
C PRO A 3 42.74 45.56 -21.73
N ALA A 4 41.67 46.36 -21.69
CA ALA A 4 40.54 46.20 -20.80
C ALA A 4 39.72 44.98 -21.21
N TRP A 5 39.43 44.09 -20.25
CA TRP A 5 38.50 42.97 -20.44
C TRP A 5 37.16 43.38 -19.84
N THR A 6 36.17 43.61 -20.71
CA THR A 6 34.76 43.78 -20.35
C THR A 6 34.19 42.47 -19.82
N THR A 7 33.82 42.44 -18.54
CA THR A 7 33.10 41.34 -17.90
C THR A 7 31.64 41.36 -18.36
N LEU A 8 31.27 40.41 -19.23
CA LEU A 8 29.87 40.10 -19.53
C LEU A 8 29.28 39.26 -18.40
N LEU A 9 28.38 39.86 -17.60
CA LEU A 9 27.53 39.14 -16.65
C LEU A 9 26.50 38.31 -17.42
N ALA A 10 26.73 37.00 -17.51
CA ALA A 10 25.74 36.06 -18.01
C ALA A 10 24.67 35.85 -16.92
N LEU A 11 23.49 36.45 -17.11
CA LEU A 11 22.28 36.13 -16.36
C LEU A 11 21.81 34.72 -16.78
N THR A 12 22.17 33.71 -16.00
CA THR A 12 21.58 32.38 -16.13
C THR A 12 20.16 32.42 -15.58
N ALA A 13 19.18 32.49 -16.48
CA ALA A 13 17.78 32.25 -16.14
C ALA A 13 17.65 30.79 -15.68
N ALA A 14 17.35 30.58 -14.39
CA ALA A 14 17.00 29.27 -13.87
C ALA A 14 15.66 28.87 -14.47
N VAL A 15 15.69 28.02 -15.50
CA VAL A 15 14.49 27.35 -16.01
C VAL A 15 14.10 26.33 -14.95
N ALA A 16 13.10 26.67 -14.13
CA ALA A 16 12.44 25.72 -13.26
C ALA A 16 11.82 24.64 -14.15
N SER A 17 12.50 23.51 -14.28
CA SER A 17 11.98 22.33 -14.94
C SER A 17 10.91 21.76 -14.02
N SER A 18 9.66 22.15 -14.25
CA SER A 18 8.50 21.48 -13.68
C SER A 18 8.57 20.01 -14.13
N MET A 19 8.93 19.12 -13.23
CA MET A 19 8.73 17.69 -13.44
C MET A 19 7.22 17.47 -13.51
N THR A 20 6.67 17.41 -14.72
CA THR A 20 5.36 16.81 -14.96
C THR A 20 5.51 15.33 -14.65
N GLN A 21 5.27 14.97 -13.40
CA GLN A 21 5.06 13.59 -12.99
C GLN A 21 3.84 13.11 -13.78
N ALA A 22 4.05 12.17 -14.71
CA ALA A 22 2.96 11.50 -15.40
C ALA A 22 2.04 10.94 -14.31
N GLN A 23 0.83 11.48 -14.17
CA GLN A 23 -0.17 10.93 -13.28
C GLN A 23 -0.58 9.60 -13.91
N ASP A 24 -0.20 8.48 -13.27
CA ASP A 24 -0.81 7.20 -13.57
C ASP A 24 -2.34 7.37 -13.56
N PRO A 25 -3.09 6.71 -14.46
CA PRO A 25 -4.53 6.82 -14.48
C PRO A 25 -5.07 6.46 -13.10
N SER A 26 -5.70 7.44 -12.47
CA SER A 26 -6.25 7.30 -11.13
C SER A 26 -7.30 6.19 -11.12
N THR A 27 -7.13 5.22 -10.23
CA THR A 27 -8.08 4.11 -10.10
C THR A 27 -9.43 4.60 -9.57
N PHE A 28 -10.51 3.89 -9.93
CA PHE A 28 -11.86 4.23 -9.49
C PHE A 28 -11.94 4.47 -7.97
N GLY A 29 -12.55 5.58 -7.56
CA GLY A 29 -12.68 5.96 -6.14
C GLY A 29 -11.47 6.67 -5.56
N THR A 30 -10.45 7.00 -6.35
CA THR A 30 -9.32 7.84 -5.90
C THR A 30 -9.78 9.28 -5.72
N LEU A 31 -9.42 9.92 -4.61
CA LEU A 31 -9.63 11.35 -4.43
C LEU A 31 -8.55 12.12 -5.20
N LEU A 32 -8.97 12.97 -6.13
CA LEU A 32 -8.08 13.66 -7.08
C LEU A 32 -7.66 15.04 -6.56
N SER A 33 -8.63 15.79 -6.07
CA SER A 33 -8.41 17.16 -5.61
C SER A 33 -9.54 17.60 -4.70
N CYS A 34 -9.25 18.49 -3.76
CA CYS A 34 -10.25 19.21 -2.99
C CYS A 34 -9.95 20.70 -3.06
N ASP A 35 -10.97 21.49 -3.38
CA ASP A 35 -10.98 22.93 -3.13
C ASP A 35 -11.81 23.24 -1.86
N ASP A 36 -11.93 24.52 -1.49
CA ASP A 36 -12.63 24.95 -0.28
C ASP A 36 -14.13 24.56 -0.24
N ALA A 37 -14.73 24.14 -1.36
CA ALA A 37 -16.16 23.84 -1.46
C ALA A 37 -16.48 22.45 -2.00
N ARG A 38 -15.57 21.81 -2.75
CA ARG A 38 -15.82 20.59 -3.51
C ARG A 38 -14.57 19.74 -3.66
N CYS A 39 -14.75 18.44 -3.45
CA CYS A 39 -13.77 17.41 -3.77
C CYS A 39 -14.18 16.67 -5.04
N LEU A 40 -13.18 16.30 -5.84
CA LEU A 40 -13.33 15.55 -7.08
C LEU A 40 -12.70 14.18 -6.92
N TRP A 41 -13.44 13.18 -7.37
CA TRP A 41 -13.09 11.77 -7.27
C TRP A 41 -12.97 11.17 -8.66
N ALA A 42 -12.09 10.20 -8.83
CA ALA A 42 -11.95 9.44 -10.07
C ALA A 42 -13.14 8.49 -10.23
N ASP A 43 -13.80 8.54 -11.39
CA ASP A 43 -14.68 7.46 -11.84
C ASP A 43 -13.86 6.28 -12.41
N ARG A 44 -14.55 5.30 -13.03
CA ARG A 44 -13.90 4.11 -13.62
C ARG A 44 -12.87 4.44 -14.69
N ASP A 45 -13.07 5.51 -15.44
CA ASP A 45 -12.21 5.94 -16.52
C ASP A 45 -11.17 6.99 -16.05
N GLY A 46 -11.13 7.26 -14.74
CA GLY A 46 -10.26 8.26 -14.13
C GLY A 46 -10.75 9.70 -14.34
N ILE A 47 -11.99 9.88 -14.79
CA ILE A 47 -12.57 11.21 -15.01
C ILE A 47 -13.01 11.80 -13.67
N PRO A 48 -12.71 13.09 -13.40
CA PRO A 48 -13.14 13.75 -12.18
C PRO A 48 -14.67 13.90 -12.10
N VAL A 49 -15.28 13.35 -11.06
CA VAL A 49 -16.71 13.44 -10.74
C VAL A 49 -16.95 13.88 -9.29
N SER A 50 -18.19 14.24 -8.95
CA SER A 50 -18.55 14.53 -7.54
C SER A 50 -18.52 13.26 -6.69
N SER A 51 -18.35 13.42 -5.37
CA SER A 51 -18.45 12.31 -4.41
C SER A 51 -19.76 11.53 -4.55
N ASP A 52 -20.91 12.20 -4.64
CA ASP A 52 -22.21 11.52 -4.84
C ASP A 52 -22.28 10.72 -6.15
N THR A 53 -21.72 11.25 -7.24
CA THR A 53 -21.66 10.53 -8.51
C THR A 53 -20.80 9.28 -8.38
N MET A 54 -19.61 9.42 -7.79
CA MET A 54 -18.68 8.31 -7.57
C MET A 54 -19.29 7.23 -6.66
N VAL A 55 -19.92 7.61 -5.54
CA VAL A 55 -20.58 6.67 -4.62
C VAL A 55 -21.73 5.95 -5.32
N THR A 56 -22.51 6.66 -6.13
CA THR A 56 -23.62 6.06 -6.92
C THR A 56 -23.09 5.02 -7.90
N GLN A 57 -22.04 5.34 -8.65
CA GLN A 57 -21.40 4.40 -9.57
C GLN A 57 -20.83 3.18 -8.82
N PHE A 58 -20.19 3.38 -7.67
CA PHE A 58 -19.65 2.27 -6.86
C PHE A 58 -20.73 1.29 -6.44
N LEU A 59 -21.86 1.80 -5.94
CA LEU A 59 -22.97 0.96 -5.51
C LEU A 59 -23.58 0.21 -6.69
N GLN A 60 -23.70 0.82 -7.87
CA GLN A 60 -24.22 0.16 -9.07
C GLN A 60 -23.29 -0.97 -9.53
N GLU A 61 -21.99 -0.73 -9.54
CA GLU A 61 -20.98 -1.71 -9.96
C GLU A 61 -20.91 -2.91 -9.03
N GLU A 62 -21.05 -2.68 -7.73
CA GLU A 62 -21.07 -3.73 -6.71
C GLU A 62 -22.46 -4.38 -6.57
N GLY A 63 -23.46 -3.96 -7.36
CA GLY A 63 -24.83 -4.49 -7.32
C GLY A 63 -25.56 -4.20 -6.01
N MET A 64 -25.21 -3.10 -5.34
CA MET A 64 -25.72 -2.67 -4.04
C MET A 64 -26.55 -1.38 -4.11
N ASP A 65 -26.80 -0.84 -5.30
CA ASP A 65 -27.59 0.37 -5.52
C ASP A 65 -29.07 0.20 -5.14
N ALA A 66 -29.63 -0.99 -5.32
CA ALA A 66 -30.95 -1.37 -4.81
C ALA A 66 -30.92 -1.86 -3.35
N GLY A 67 -29.74 -1.97 -2.74
CA GLY A 67 -29.52 -2.51 -1.40
C GLY A 67 -29.93 -1.55 -0.27
N PRO A 68 -29.76 -1.97 1.00
CA PRO A 68 -29.97 -1.09 2.14
C PRO A 68 -29.17 0.20 2.03
N SER A 69 -29.77 1.32 2.43
CA SER A 69 -29.10 2.63 2.47
C SER A 69 -27.86 2.65 3.36
N GLU A 70 -27.64 1.61 4.16
CA GLU A 70 -26.43 1.44 4.96
C GLU A 70 -25.16 1.39 4.11
N PHE A 71 -25.15 0.69 2.97
CA PHE A 71 -23.95 0.58 2.13
C PHE A 71 -23.50 1.95 1.62
N ARG A 72 -24.47 2.74 1.16
CA ARG A 72 -24.25 4.14 0.79
C ARG A 72 -23.73 4.95 1.97
N ARG A 73 -24.39 4.89 3.12
CA ARG A 73 -24.00 5.63 4.33
C ARG A 73 -22.57 5.29 4.79
N ARG A 74 -22.18 4.01 4.73
CA ARG A 74 -20.82 3.57 5.08
C ARG A 74 -19.81 4.16 4.11
N MET A 75 -20.07 4.05 2.81
CA MET A 75 -19.21 4.65 1.78
C MET A 75 -19.08 6.17 1.96
N GLU A 76 -20.19 6.88 2.14
CA GLU A 76 -20.22 8.32 2.39
C GLU A 76 -19.43 8.71 3.64
N THR A 77 -19.55 7.95 4.74
CA THR A 77 -18.71 8.15 5.94
C THR A 77 -17.21 8.07 5.62
N HIS A 78 -16.80 7.12 4.78
CA HIS A 78 -15.41 6.96 4.38
C HIS A 78 -14.93 8.08 3.44
N VAL A 79 -15.81 8.52 2.52
CA VAL A 79 -15.58 9.68 1.64
C VAL A 79 -15.37 10.93 2.48
N ASP A 80 -16.32 11.26 3.37
CA ASP A 80 -16.28 12.44 4.23
C ASP A 80 -14.99 12.50 5.07
N TYR A 81 -14.52 11.35 5.56
CA TYR A 81 -13.27 11.27 6.30
C TYR A 81 -12.06 11.65 5.43
N LEU A 82 -12.00 11.14 4.19
CA LEU A 82 -10.90 11.40 3.27
C LEU A 82 -10.91 12.85 2.79
N GLU A 83 -12.07 13.43 2.52
CA GLU A 83 -12.20 14.84 2.14
C GLU A 83 -11.70 15.75 3.27
N GLN A 84 -12.15 15.53 4.51
CA GLN A 84 -11.70 16.30 5.68
C GLN A 84 -10.19 16.15 5.92
N MET A 85 -9.66 14.94 5.76
CA MET A 85 -8.23 14.67 5.91
C MET A 85 -7.42 15.42 4.84
N HIS A 86 -7.86 15.45 3.59
CA HIS A 86 -7.20 16.22 2.53
C HIS A 86 -7.29 17.73 2.76
N GLN A 87 -8.43 18.24 3.20
CA GLN A 87 -8.59 19.65 3.57
C GLN A 87 -7.64 20.04 4.73
N HIS A 88 -7.50 19.20 5.75
CA HIS A 88 -6.55 19.43 6.83
C HIS A 88 -5.08 19.36 6.39
N ALA A 89 -4.74 18.49 5.44
CA ALA A 89 -3.41 18.43 4.85
C ALA A 89 -3.10 19.69 4.02
N ALA A 90 -4.05 20.11 3.17
CA ALA A 90 -3.95 21.32 2.35
C ALA A 90 -3.81 22.59 3.21
N GLY A 91 -4.59 22.71 4.29
CA GLY A 91 -4.48 23.81 5.25
C GLY A 91 -3.13 23.87 5.99
N ARG A 92 -2.30 22.84 5.88
CA ARG A 92 -0.93 22.78 6.41
C ARG A 92 0.15 22.84 5.32
N ASP A 93 -0.22 23.17 4.08
CA ASP A 93 0.66 23.14 2.89
C ASP A 93 1.42 21.81 2.77
N TRP A 94 0.70 20.72 3.01
CA TRP A 94 1.27 19.37 3.01
C TRP A 94 0.54 18.46 2.04
N ALA A 95 1.33 17.73 1.24
CA ALA A 95 0.86 16.73 0.31
C ALA A 95 1.33 15.33 0.75
N PHE A 96 0.43 14.36 0.66
CA PHE A 96 0.76 12.96 0.88
C PHE A 96 1.66 12.44 -0.26
N SER A 97 2.57 11.52 0.06
CA SER A 97 3.43 10.87 -0.94
C SER A 97 2.73 9.74 -1.69
N TYR A 98 1.43 9.58 -1.50
CA TYR A 98 0.61 8.53 -2.07
C TYR A 98 -0.82 9.03 -2.25
N ALA A 99 -1.52 8.49 -3.25
CA ALA A 99 -2.94 8.77 -3.46
C ALA A 99 -3.81 7.93 -2.51
N MET A 100 -4.96 8.46 -2.15
CA MET A 100 -5.94 7.77 -1.31
C MET A 100 -7.31 7.78 -1.97
N GLY A 101 -8.13 6.80 -1.62
CA GLY A 101 -9.44 6.62 -2.21
C GLY A 101 -10.30 5.65 -1.43
N VAL A 102 -11.50 5.44 -1.96
CA VAL A 102 -12.42 4.40 -1.49
C VAL A 102 -12.37 3.17 -2.40
N ASN A 103 -12.78 2.01 -1.88
CA ASN A 103 -12.88 0.75 -2.59
C ASN A 103 -14.04 -0.07 -1.99
N SER A 104 -14.37 -1.21 -2.61
CA SER A 104 -15.51 -2.05 -2.23
C SER A 104 -15.51 -2.51 -0.77
N ARG A 105 -14.35 -2.62 -0.12
CA ARG A 105 -14.26 -2.98 1.31
C ARG A 105 -14.97 -1.95 2.20
N HIS A 106 -15.00 -0.67 1.81
CA HIS A 106 -15.68 0.39 2.57
C HIS A 106 -17.21 0.26 2.58
N LEU A 107 -17.80 -0.58 1.73
CA LEU A 107 -19.24 -0.90 1.80
C LEU A 107 -19.57 -1.74 3.04
N TYR A 108 -18.60 -2.48 3.57
CA TYR A 108 -18.84 -3.49 4.60
C TYR A 108 -18.37 -3.09 6.00
N HIS A 109 -17.52 -2.08 6.11
CA HIS A 109 -17.03 -1.58 7.39
C HIS A 109 -17.73 -0.28 7.78
N ASP A 110 -17.95 -0.10 9.07
CA ASP A 110 -18.77 0.97 9.66
C ASP A 110 -18.06 2.34 9.71
N GLY A 111 -16.90 2.50 9.09
CA GLY A 111 -16.16 3.76 9.09
C GLY A 111 -15.49 4.10 10.42
N SER A 112 -15.54 3.23 11.43
CA SER A 112 -14.90 3.48 12.72
C SER A 112 -13.38 3.57 12.55
N ARG A 113 -12.83 4.77 12.74
CA ARG A 113 -11.39 5.04 12.66
C ARG A 113 -10.89 5.49 14.02
N MET A 114 -9.72 4.98 14.41
CA MET A 114 -9.09 5.33 15.69
C MET A 114 -8.67 6.81 15.77
N LEU A 115 -8.30 7.39 14.63
CA LEU A 115 -7.79 8.76 14.56
C LEU A 115 -8.77 9.66 13.83
N SER A 116 -8.96 10.87 14.34
CA SER A 116 -9.62 11.94 13.60
C SER A 116 -8.83 12.29 12.33
N PRO A 117 -9.46 12.91 11.31
CA PRO A 117 -8.75 13.37 10.12
C PRO A 117 -7.52 14.25 10.44
N ALA A 118 -7.65 15.21 11.36
CA ALA A 118 -6.56 16.11 11.73
C ALA A 118 -5.41 15.40 12.46
N ASP A 119 -5.73 14.42 13.31
CA ASP A 119 -4.74 13.61 14.03
C ASP A 119 -4.00 12.66 13.08
N PHE A 120 -4.71 12.09 12.10
CA PHE A 120 -4.10 11.27 11.06
C PHE A 120 -3.09 12.09 10.23
N VAL A 121 -3.48 13.28 9.77
CA VAL A 121 -2.56 14.20 9.06
C VAL A 121 -1.34 14.52 9.93
N GLN A 122 -1.54 14.77 11.22
CA GLN A 122 -0.43 15.05 12.15
C GLN A 122 0.50 13.85 12.31
N GLN A 123 -0.04 12.64 12.41
CA GLN A 123 0.74 11.41 12.46
C GLN A 123 1.60 11.25 11.21
N GLU A 124 1.02 11.41 10.02
CA GLU A 124 1.72 11.22 8.75
C GLU A 124 2.79 12.29 8.51
N LEU A 125 2.54 13.55 8.88
CA LEU A 125 3.56 14.61 8.85
C LEU A 125 4.76 14.25 9.73
N GLN A 126 4.52 13.72 10.92
CA GLN A 126 5.60 13.26 11.80
C GLN A 126 6.33 12.05 11.21
N ALA A 127 5.60 11.11 10.60
CA ALA A 127 6.19 9.96 9.93
C ALA A 127 7.09 10.37 8.76
N ALA A 128 6.63 11.31 7.92
CA ALA A 128 7.39 11.86 6.80
C ALA A 128 8.70 12.52 7.27
N ARG A 129 8.65 13.34 8.34
CA ARG A 129 9.85 13.94 8.94
C ARG A 129 10.83 12.89 9.46
N ARG A 130 10.33 11.84 10.13
CA ARG A 130 11.16 10.71 10.59
C ARG A 130 11.82 9.98 9.41
N GLN A 131 11.09 9.74 8.33
CA GLN A 131 11.63 9.09 7.13
C GLN A 131 12.69 9.94 6.44
N GLN A 132 12.47 11.25 6.30
CA GLN A 132 13.46 12.16 5.72
C GLN A 132 14.76 12.14 6.52
N GLN A 133 14.68 12.21 7.85
CA GLN A 133 15.86 12.15 8.71
C GLN A 133 16.62 10.83 8.54
N ARG A 134 15.90 9.70 8.43
CA ARG A 134 16.50 8.38 8.18
C ARG A 134 17.22 8.30 6.85
N ARG A 135 16.60 8.79 5.77
CA ARG A 135 17.23 8.80 4.43
C ARG A 135 18.54 9.57 4.43
N LEU A 136 18.60 10.72 5.10
CA LEU A 136 19.82 11.50 5.23
C LEU A 136 20.91 10.78 6.03
N THR A 137 20.56 10.04 7.08
CA THR A 137 21.50 9.20 7.84
C THR A 137 21.98 8.01 7.03
N GLU A 138 21.08 7.30 6.34
CA GLU A 138 21.42 6.11 5.58
C GLU A 138 22.26 6.42 4.34
N GLN A 139 21.99 7.52 3.64
CA GLN A 139 22.86 8.01 2.55
C GLN A 139 24.30 8.24 3.02
N ARG A 140 24.50 8.71 4.26
CA ARG A 140 25.84 8.84 4.85
C ARG A 140 26.49 7.49 5.17
N ARG A 141 25.69 6.47 5.50
CA ARG A 141 26.16 5.11 5.83
C ARG A 141 26.52 4.30 4.58
N LEU A 142 25.65 4.33 3.57
CA LEU A 142 25.76 3.54 2.33
C LEU A 142 26.87 4.02 1.39
N ALA A 143 27.36 5.25 1.54
CA ALA A 143 28.55 5.74 0.84
C ALA A 143 29.81 4.85 1.05
N ASN A 144 29.78 3.92 2.01
CA ASN A 144 30.89 3.03 2.38
C ASN A 144 30.65 1.53 2.08
N ALA A 145 29.56 1.13 1.43
CA ALA A 145 29.24 -0.29 1.20
C ALA A 145 29.27 -0.69 -0.29
N ALA A 146 30.16 -1.63 -0.65
CA ALA A 146 30.37 -2.11 -2.01
C ALA A 146 29.50 -3.34 -2.37
N LEU A 147 28.23 -3.35 -1.97
CA LEU A 147 27.28 -4.39 -2.38
C LEU A 147 26.46 -3.89 -3.56
N SER A 148 26.70 -4.47 -4.74
CA SER A 148 25.83 -4.31 -5.90
C SER A 148 24.56 -5.14 -5.68
N LEU A 149 23.64 -4.61 -4.88
CA LEU A 149 22.27 -5.09 -4.86
C LEU A 149 21.52 -4.49 -6.06
N ARG A 150 20.55 -5.22 -6.61
CA ARG A 150 19.54 -4.59 -7.48
C ARG A 150 18.78 -3.56 -6.63
N GLU A 151 18.59 -2.36 -7.17
CA GLU A 151 17.87 -1.28 -6.48
C GLU A 151 16.40 -1.65 -6.25
N THR A 152 15.83 -2.46 -7.14
CA THR A 152 14.45 -2.94 -7.10
C THR A 152 14.39 -4.46 -7.34
N LEU A 153 13.35 -5.09 -6.81
CA LEU A 153 13.01 -6.49 -7.04
C LEU A 153 11.49 -6.61 -7.00
N ASP A 154 10.90 -7.06 -8.10
CA ASP A 154 9.47 -7.30 -8.22
C ASP A 154 9.21 -8.65 -8.92
N TRP A 155 8.78 -9.63 -8.12
CA TRP A 155 8.41 -10.96 -8.60
C TRP A 155 7.18 -10.95 -9.53
N CYS A 156 6.37 -9.90 -9.48
CA CYS A 156 5.16 -9.77 -10.28
C CYS A 156 5.37 -9.02 -11.60
N SER A 157 6.60 -8.63 -11.94
CA SER A 157 6.98 -8.02 -13.22
C SER A 157 8.16 -8.75 -13.86
N THR A 158 8.84 -8.14 -14.84
CA THR A 158 10.11 -8.69 -15.39
C THR A 158 11.33 -8.31 -14.55
N ASP A 159 11.18 -7.44 -13.54
CA ASP A 159 12.27 -7.01 -12.65
C ASP A 159 12.59 -8.05 -11.56
N ASN A 160 12.96 -9.25 -12.00
CA ASN A 160 13.37 -10.34 -11.12
C ASN A 160 14.29 -11.33 -11.86
N PRO A 161 14.90 -12.32 -11.17
CA PRO A 161 15.78 -13.29 -11.82
C PRO A 161 15.10 -14.20 -12.86
N GLN A 162 13.78 -14.34 -12.84
CA GLN A 162 13.00 -15.14 -13.79
C GLN A 162 12.66 -14.37 -15.08
N ASN A 163 12.88 -13.05 -15.11
CA ASN A 163 12.59 -12.16 -16.24
C ASN A 163 11.15 -12.29 -16.78
N GLN A 164 10.22 -12.61 -15.89
CA GLN A 164 8.79 -12.73 -16.14
C GLN A 164 8.01 -12.57 -14.84
N SER A 165 6.72 -12.20 -14.93
CA SER A 165 5.83 -12.19 -13.77
C SER A 165 5.57 -13.62 -13.31
N ILE A 166 5.86 -13.90 -12.04
CA ILE A 166 5.61 -15.21 -11.42
C ILE A 166 4.44 -15.19 -10.44
N CYS A 167 3.75 -14.05 -10.32
CA CYS A 167 2.59 -13.88 -9.46
C CYS A 167 1.30 -14.24 -10.19
N THR A 168 0.31 -14.70 -9.44
CA THR A 168 -1.07 -14.80 -9.93
C THR A 168 -1.80 -13.47 -9.74
N GLY A 169 -3.03 -13.37 -10.27
CA GLY A 169 -3.86 -12.19 -10.07
C GLY A 169 -4.22 -11.98 -8.59
N VAL A 170 -4.38 -10.72 -8.19
CA VAL A 170 -4.82 -10.35 -6.84
C VAL A 170 -6.18 -10.99 -6.54
N LYS A 171 -6.28 -11.65 -5.39
CA LYS A 171 -7.49 -12.35 -4.93
C LYS A 171 -8.19 -11.56 -3.81
N SER A 172 -9.47 -11.85 -3.55
CA SER A 172 -10.23 -11.25 -2.44
C SER A 172 -10.61 -12.29 -1.40
N GLN A 173 -10.23 -12.03 -0.13
CA GLN A 173 -10.68 -12.82 1.02
C GLN A 173 -12.09 -12.44 1.51
N ASN A 174 -12.68 -11.37 0.98
CA ASN A 174 -13.95 -10.81 1.42
C ASN A 174 -13.99 -10.59 2.95
N GLN A 175 -15.13 -10.80 3.60
CA GLN A 175 -15.32 -10.63 5.05
C GLN A 175 -14.89 -11.86 5.88
N CYS A 176 -13.84 -12.57 5.45
CA CYS A 176 -13.31 -13.73 6.14
C CYS A 176 -11.91 -13.42 6.67
N GLY A 177 -11.59 -13.79 7.92
CA GLY A 177 -10.25 -13.68 8.51
C GLY A 177 -9.27 -14.73 7.96
N SER A 178 -9.21 -14.87 6.63
CA SER A 178 -8.49 -15.92 5.91
C SER A 178 -7.17 -15.48 5.28
N CYS A 179 -6.65 -14.30 5.65
CA CYS A 179 -5.37 -13.80 5.12
C CYS A 179 -4.22 -14.83 5.25
N TRP A 180 -4.25 -15.65 6.31
CA TRP A 180 -3.29 -16.73 6.53
C TRP A 180 -3.29 -17.79 5.42
N ALA A 181 -4.47 -18.13 4.91
CA ALA A 181 -4.68 -19.14 3.87
C ALA A 181 -4.33 -18.59 2.48
N PHE A 182 -4.68 -17.32 2.21
CA PHE A 182 -4.31 -16.65 0.97
C PHE A 182 -2.79 -16.47 0.87
N ALA A 183 -2.13 -16.03 1.95
CA ALA A 183 -0.68 -15.93 2.00
C ALA A 183 0.00 -17.30 1.79
N ALA A 184 -0.60 -18.39 2.30
CA ALA A 184 -0.06 -19.72 2.09
C ALA A 184 -0.19 -20.17 0.63
N ALA A 185 -1.37 -19.98 0.04
CA ALA A 185 -1.60 -20.26 -1.38
C ALA A 185 -0.61 -19.49 -2.26
N ASP A 186 -0.54 -18.16 -2.13
CA ASP A 186 0.32 -17.30 -2.96
C ASP A 186 1.82 -17.65 -2.84
N ALA A 187 2.28 -18.01 -1.65
CA ALA A 187 3.66 -18.45 -1.45
C ALA A 187 3.95 -19.79 -2.15
N ILE A 188 3.01 -20.75 -2.11
CA ILE A 188 3.16 -22.03 -2.82
C ILE A 188 3.11 -21.82 -4.33
N GLU A 189 2.18 -20.99 -4.81
CA GLU A 189 2.04 -20.64 -6.24
C GLU A 189 3.36 -20.13 -6.82
N THR A 190 3.98 -19.16 -6.15
CA THR A 190 5.24 -18.56 -6.57
C THR A 190 6.42 -19.53 -6.43
N ALA A 191 6.48 -20.32 -5.35
CA ALA A 191 7.53 -21.32 -5.15
C ALA A 191 7.52 -22.41 -6.23
N VAL A 192 6.34 -22.87 -6.65
CA VAL A 192 6.18 -23.86 -7.73
C VAL A 192 6.70 -23.29 -9.05
N VAL A 193 6.37 -22.03 -9.38
CA VAL A 193 6.89 -21.38 -10.59
C VAL A 193 8.41 -21.29 -10.57
N VAL A 194 8.99 -20.83 -9.45
CA VAL A 194 10.45 -20.69 -9.30
C VAL A 194 11.17 -22.03 -9.44
N ASN A 195 10.63 -23.09 -8.85
CA ASN A 195 11.30 -24.38 -8.79
C ASN A 195 11.06 -25.26 -10.03
N ALA A 196 9.85 -25.23 -10.59
CA ALA A 196 9.44 -26.11 -11.68
C ALA A 196 9.43 -25.41 -13.06
N GLY A 197 9.60 -24.08 -13.11
CA GLY A 197 9.56 -23.32 -14.37
C GLY A 197 8.16 -23.30 -15.02
N THR A 198 7.11 -23.53 -14.25
CA THR A 198 5.73 -23.56 -14.75
C THR A 198 5.13 -22.16 -14.84
N THR A 199 4.04 -22.01 -15.59
CA THR A 199 3.23 -20.78 -15.55
C THR A 199 2.56 -20.62 -14.18
N PRO A 200 2.40 -19.38 -13.65
CA PRO A 200 1.65 -19.13 -12.43
C PRO A 200 0.24 -19.71 -12.50
N ARG A 201 -0.18 -20.43 -11.46
CA ARG A 201 -1.52 -21.02 -11.34
C ARG A 201 -2.13 -20.60 -10.03
N SER A 202 -3.35 -20.06 -10.07
CA SER A 202 -4.09 -19.78 -8.85
C SER A 202 -4.45 -21.10 -8.16
N LEU A 203 -3.97 -21.28 -6.93
CA LEU A 203 -4.40 -22.33 -6.02
C LEU A 203 -5.67 -21.90 -5.30
N SER A 204 -6.26 -22.83 -4.54
CA SER A 204 -7.51 -22.63 -3.79
C SER A 204 -7.21 -22.32 -2.32
N PRO A 205 -7.33 -21.06 -1.86
CA PRO A 205 -7.29 -20.76 -0.42
C PRO A 205 -8.38 -21.51 0.36
N GLN A 206 -9.50 -21.84 -0.30
CA GLN A 206 -10.62 -22.56 0.31
C GLN A 206 -10.21 -23.94 0.83
N GLN A 207 -9.28 -24.63 0.14
CA GLN A 207 -8.76 -25.91 0.62
C GLN A 207 -8.06 -25.78 1.97
N PHE A 208 -7.31 -24.70 2.19
CA PHE A 208 -6.73 -24.43 3.51
C PHE A 208 -7.79 -24.13 4.55
N LEU A 209 -8.81 -23.34 4.20
CA LEU A 209 -9.90 -23.00 5.14
C LEU A 209 -10.69 -24.23 5.62
N GLU A 210 -10.86 -25.22 4.75
CA GLU A 210 -11.62 -26.43 5.05
C GLU A 210 -10.79 -27.55 5.68
N CYS A 211 -9.51 -27.68 5.29
CA CYS A 211 -8.70 -28.84 5.65
C CYS A 211 -7.64 -28.55 6.72
N SER A 212 -7.09 -27.33 6.77
CA SER A 212 -6.02 -27.01 7.71
C SER A 212 -6.63 -26.60 9.05
N SER A 213 -6.49 -27.49 10.04
CA SER A 213 -6.99 -27.30 11.41
C SER A 213 -5.89 -27.39 12.46
N ARG A 214 -4.63 -27.42 12.01
CA ARG A 214 -3.43 -27.61 12.82
C ARG A 214 -3.28 -26.50 13.84
N GLU A 215 -2.97 -26.92 15.06
CA GLU A 215 -2.43 -26.06 16.10
C GLU A 215 -0.90 -26.11 16.06
N MET A 216 -0.27 -24.95 16.03
CA MET A 216 1.18 -24.86 15.98
C MET A 216 1.68 -23.72 16.85
N THR A 217 2.81 -23.95 17.49
CA THR A 217 3.65 -22.89 18.07
C THR A 217 5.01 -22.94 17.39
N ALA A 218 5.43 -21.81 16.82
CA ALA A 218 6.72 -21.67 16.16
C ALA A 218 7.50 -20.51 16.78
N THR A 219 8.82 -20.65 16.82
CA THR A 219 9.73 -19.56 17.17
C THR A 219 10.35 -19.02 15.89
N PHE A 220 10.18 -17.73 15.64
CA PHE A 220 10.77 -17.02 14.52
C PHE A 220 11.99 -16.24 15.00
N ASP A 221 13.15 -16.55 14.44
CA ASP A 221 14.38 -15.81 14.67
C ASP A 221 14.54 -14.74 13.55
N TYR A 222 14.62 -13.47 13.93
CA TYR A 222 14.80 -12.35 13.01
C TYR A 222 16.27 -11.93 12.98
N CYS A 223 17.05 -12.52 12.08
CA CYS A 223 18.49 -12.24 11.97
C CYS A 223 18.80 -10.76 11.69
N TRP A 224 17.90 -10.05 11.01
CA TRP A 224 18.04 -8.62 10.73
C TRP A 224 17.74 -7.74 11.95
N ALA A 225 17.08 -8.26 13.00
CA ALA A 225 16.85 -7.53 14.23
C ALA A 225 18.09 -7.54 15.16
N ASP A 226 19.06 -8.42 14.89
CA ASP A 226 20.32 -8.46 15.64
C ASP A 226 21.13 -7.18 15.38
N GLY A 227 21.58 -6.53 16.45
CA GLY A 227 22.21 -5.20 16.39
C GLY A 227 21.25 -4.01 16.35
N GLY A 228 19.92 -4.24 16.29
CA GLY A 228 18.89 -3.22 16.29
C GLY A 228 18.82 -2.45 14.96
N VAL A 229 17.72 -2.61 14.22
CA VAL A 229 17.45 -1.74 13.08
C VAL A 229 16.85 -0.44 13.59
N ASP A 230 17.41 0.70 13.18
CA ASP A 230 16.86 2.01 13.51
C ASP A 230 15.35 2.03 13.22
N GLY A 231 14.52 2.46 14.19
CA GLY A 231 13.05 2.49 14.06
C GLY A 231 12.31 1.21 14.38
N SER A 232 13.05 0.13 14.55
CA SER A 232 12.56 -1.19 14.89
C SER A 232 13.25 -1.70 16.16
N SER A 233 13.78 -0.81 17.01
CA SER A 233 14.42 -1.18 18.28
C SER A 233 13.50 -1.86 19.28
N TRP A 234 12.18 -1.82 19.02
CA TRP A 234 11.14 -2.53 19.77
C TRP A 234 10.96 -3.98 19.31
N LEU A 235 11.54 -4.39 18.18
CA LEU A 235 11.44 -5.75 17.66
C LEU A 235 12.40 -6.68 18.40
N LEU A 236 11.86 -7.77 18.91
CA LEU A 236 12.64 -8.85 19.51
C LEU A 236 13.36 -9.63 18.42
N THR A 237 14.58 -10.10 18.71
CA THR A 237 15.31 -11.02 17.82
C THR A 237 14.63 -12.38 17.70
N LYS A 238 13.74 -12.71 18.64
CA LYS A 238 12.92 -13.93 18.65
C LYS A 238 11.47 -13.60 18.96
N MET A 239 10.55 -14.15 18.18
CA MET A 239 9.13 -14.09 18.47
C MET A 239 8.53 -15.49 18.48
N ILE A 240 7.83 -15.83 19.56
CA ILE A 240 7.05 -17.05 19.65
C ILE A 240 5.64 -16.72 19.21
N TRP A 241 5.15 -17.43 18.20
CA TRP A 241 3.77 -17.29 17.72
C TRP A 241 3.06 -18.63 17.81
N GLY A 242 1.88 -18.63 18.43
CA GLY A 242 1.02 -19.80 18.57
C GLY A 242 -0.34 -19.50 17.97
N SER A 243 -0.86 -20.41 17.14
CA SER A 243 -2.19 -20.28 16.57
C SER A 243 -2.74 -21.64 16.15
N ARG A 244 -4.06 -21.70 16.01
CA ARG A 244 -4.78 -22.82 15.40
C ARG A 244 -5.49 -22.31 14.16
N ASN A 245 -5.29 -22.99 13.03
CA ASN A 245 -6.02 -22.69 11.81
C ASN A 245 -7.50 -23.01 12.00
N ASN A 246 -8.34 -22.00 11.77
CA ASN A 246 -9.78 -22.09 12.02
C ASN A 246 -10.57 -21.26 11.01
N ALA A 247 -10.47 -21.62 9.73
CA ALA A 247 -11.19 -20.97 8.63
C ALA A 247 -11.12 -19.43 8.72
N CYS A 248 -12.27 -18.76 8.83
CA CYS A 248 -12.38 -17.31 8.92
C CYS A 248 -12.04 -16.71 10.30
N ASN A 249 -11.81 -17.54 11.33
CA ASN A 249 -11.42 -17.09 12.67
C ASN A 249 -9.90 -16.94 12.83
N GLY A 250 -9.16 -16.92 11.72
CA GLY A 250 -7.71 -16.77 11.71
C GLY A 250 -6.95 -18.08 11.66
N GLY A 251 -5.62 -17.94 11.59
CA GLY A 251 -4.69 -19.05 11.47
C GLY A 251 -3.25 -18.56 11.24
N MET A 252 -2.34 -19.52 11.14
CA MET A 252 -0.93 -19.38 10.80
C MET A 252 -0.65 -19.90 9.39
N THR A 253 -0.08 -19.04 8.54
CA THR A 253 0.43 -19.44 7.22
C THR A 253 1.43 -20.61 7.32
N HIS A 254 2.32 -20.59 8.31
CA HIS A 254 3.26 -21.70 8.53
C HIS A 254 2.58 -23.01 8.91
N ALA A 255 1.46 -22.98 9.64
CA ALA A 255 0.70 -24.19 9.95
C ALA A 255 0.03 -24.73 8.68
N ALA A 256 -0.43 -23.83 7.79
CA ALA A 256 -0.97 -24.21 6.49
C ALA A 256 0.09 -24.89 5.61
N PHE A 257 1.34 -24.40 5.61
CA PHE A 257 2.45 -25.05 4.91
C PHE A 257 2.77 -26.44 5.44
N ALA A 258 2.63 -26.66 6.75
CA ALA A 258 2.85 -27.97 7.35
C ALA A 258 1.74 -28.99 7.02
N ASP A 259 0.59 -28.53 6.53
CA ASP A 259 -0.54 -29.35 6.11
C ASP A 259 -0.64 -29.50 4.58
N ALA A 260 0.16 -28.77 3.80
CA ALA A 260 0.22 -28.78 2.34
C ALA A 260 1.10 -29.93 1.80
#